data_AF-X0YFT6-F1
#
_entry.id   AF-X0YFT6-F1
#
_cell.length_a   1.000
_cell.length_b   1.000
_cell.length_c   1.000
_cell.angle_alpha   90.00
_cell.angle_beta   90.00
_cell.angle_gamma   90.00
#
_symmetry.space_group_name_H-M   'P 1'
#
loop_
_entity.id
_entity.type
_entity.pdbx_description
1 polymer ?
#
loop_
_entity_poly.entity_id
_entity_poly.type
_entity_poly.pdbx_seq_one_letter_code
_entity_poly.pdbx_strand_id
1 'polypeptide(L)'
;MLYFALSVIRIYLIIYIPVFLLNIISIDRGQLAFVQVFVYIVMFSGPVLGYLFDRYSKNKRAIIFSSSILFLASFLLSVFGVRNLGIFGIFLAINLLSHEIVKVGVSKMIIDHSKSESVKDGNLAAIKM
;
A
#
# COMPACT_ATOMS: atom_id res chain seq x y z
N MET A 1 4.90 -14.75 1.84
CA MET A 1 5.33 -14.31 3.18
C MET A 1 5.23 -12.79 3.35
N LEU A 2 6.01 -11.97 2.64
CA LEU A 2 5.97 -10.49 2.78
C LEU A 2 4.57 -9.88 2.57
N TYR A 3 3.88 -10.28 1.49
CA TYR A 3 2.54 -9.80 1.16
C TYR A 3 1.49 -10.17 2.24
N PHE A 4 1.66 -11.35 2.84
CA PHE A 4 0.80 -11.83 3.93
C PHE A 4 1.01 -11.00 5.20
N ALA A 5 2.28 -10.73 5.58
CA ALA A 5 2.61 -9.88 6.73
C ALA A 5 2.07 -8.45 6.55
N LEU A 6 2.25 -7.85 5.37
CA LEU A 6 1.70 -6.53 5.05
C LEU A 6 0.17 -6.51 5.13
N SER A 7 -0.49 -7.58 4.67
CA SER A 7 -1.95 -7.70 4.71
C SER A 7 -2.48 -7.82 6.15
N VAL A 8 -1.80 -8.56 7.03
CA VAL A 8 -2.17 -8.68 8.45
C VAL A 8 -2.06 -7.33 9.16
N ILE A 9 -0.96 -6.60 8.95
CA ILE A 9 -0.78 -5.25 9.53
C ILE A 9 -1.87 -4.29 9.03
N ARG A 10 -2.26 -4.40 7.75
CA ARG A 10 -3.33 -3.58 7.18
C ARG A 10 -4.69 -3.90 7.79
N ILE A 11 -5.01 -5.17 8.02
CA ILE A 11 -6.25 -5.58 8.69
C ILE A 11 -6.30 -4.99 10.10
N TYR A 12 -5.18 -5.05 10.82
CA TYR A 12 -5.06 -4.41 12.13
C TYR A 12 -5.37 -2.91 12.05
N LEU A 13 -4.75 -2.16 11.12
CA LEU A 13 -5.03 -0.73 10.95
C LEU A 13 -6.48 -0.44 10.58
N ILE A 14 -7.09 -1.21 9.68
CA ILE A 14 -8.49 -1.01 9.24
C ILE A 14 -9.47 -1.23 10.39
N ILE A 15 -9.19 -2.15 11.32
CA ILE A 15 -10.02 -2.40 12.50
C ILE A 15 -9.72 -1.38 13.60
N TYR A 16 -8.44 -1.04 13.79
CA TYR A 16 -7.99 -0.13 14.83
C TYR A 16 -8.43 1.31 14.58
N ILE A 17 -8.36 1.81 13.34
CA ILE A 17 -8.69 3.20 13.02
C ILE A 17 -10.13 3.56 13.40
N PRO A 18 -11.19 2.82 13.02
CA PRO A 18 -12.56 3.14 13.43
C PRO A 18 -12.76 3.11 14.94
N VAL A 19 -12.15 2.15 15.64
CA VAL A 19 -12.24 2.02 17.10
C VAL A 19 -11.49 3.17 17.79
N PHE A 20 -10.34 3.56 17.26
CA PHE A 20 -9.56 4.70 17.71
C PHE A 20 -10.35 6.00 17.50
N LEU A 21 -10.93 6.20 16.32
CA LEU A 21 -11.75 7.37 15.98
C LEU A 21 -13.04 7.47 16.82
N LEU A 22 -13.66 6.35 17.16
CA LEU A 22 -14.83 6.28 18.06
C LEU A 22 -14.48 6.65 19.51
N ASN A 23 -13.31 6.25 20.01
CA ASN A 23 -12.85 6.64 21.34
C ASN A 23 -12.39 8.11 21.44
N ILE A 24 -12.34 8.79 20.29
CA ILE A 24 -11.82 10.14 20.09
C ILE A 24 -12.94 11.18 19.91
N ILE A 25 -14.20 10.82 20.22
CA ILE A 25 -15.37 11.71 20.12
C ILE A 25 -15.21 13.04 20.91
N SER A 26 -14.25 13.12 21.83
CA SER A 26 -13.86 14.32 22.58
C SER A 26 -12.66 15.12 22.01
N ILE A 27 -12.19 14.81 20.79
CA ILE A 27 -11.02 15.42 20.16
C ILE A 27 -11.42 16.50 19.15
N ASP A 28 -10.49 17.44 18.95
CA ASP A 28 -10.56 18.51 17.95
C ASP A 28 -10.90 17.97 16.53
N ARG A 29 -12.08 18.35 16.05
CA ARG A 29 -12.63 17.98 14.74
C ARG A 29 -11.75 18.45 13.58
N GLY A 30 -10.98 19.53 13.76
CA GLY A 30 -10.05 20.03 12.74
C GLY A 30 -8.90 19.06 12.48
N GLN A 31 -8.32 18.49 13.55
CA GLN A 31 -7.25 17.50 13.44
C GLN A 31 -7.75 16.20 12.82
N LEU A 32 -8.98 15.80 13.15
CA LEU A 32 -9.61 14.63 12.54
C LEU A 32 -9.83 14.80 11.04
N ALA A 33 -10.37 15.94 10.61
CA ALA A 33 -10.58 16.25 9.20
C ALA A 33 -9.25 16.28 8.43
N PHE A 34 -8.19 16.81 9.05
CA PHE A 34 -6.83 16.77 8.48
C PHE A 34 -6.36 15.34 8.20
N VAL A 35 -6.49 14.42 9.17
CA VAL A 35 -6.13 13.01 8.96
C VAL A 35 -6.95 12.38 7.83
N GLN A 36 -8.26 12.64 7.80
CA GLN A 36 -9.14 12.09 6.77
C GLN A 36 -8.77 12.54 5.36
N VAL A 37 -8.51 13.83 5.15
CA VAL A 37 -8.11 14.36 3.83
C VAL A 37 -6.82 13.69 3.35
N PHE A 38 -5.81 13.57 4.21
CA PHE A 38 -4.55 12.91 3.86
C PHE A 38 -4.74 11.43 3.49
N VAL A 39 -5.54 10.70 4.27
CA VAL A 39 -5.86 9.30 4.00
C VAL A 39 -6.57 9.16 2.64
N TYR A 40 -7.55 10.01 2.34
CA TYR A 40 -8.28 9.95 1.07
C TYR A 40 -7.38 10.24 -0.13
N ILE A 41 -6.52 11.26 -0.07
CA ILE A 41 -5.56 11.55 -1.15
C ILE A 41 -4.72 10.31 -1.47
N VAL A 42 -4.26 9.60 -0.43
CA VAL A 42 -3.46 8.38 -0.61
C VAL A 42 -4.28 7.24 -1.23
N MET A 43 -5.55 7.08 -0.89
CA MET A 43 -6.40 6.05 -1.49
C MET A 43 -6.59 6.25 -3.01
N PHE A 44 -6.57 7.50 -3.48
CA PHE A 44 -6.64 7.82 -4.92
C PHE A 44 -5.28 7.79 -5.63
N SER A 45 -4.18 7.53 -4.92
CA SER A 45 -2.84 7.51 -5.51
C SER A 45 -2.57 6.27 -6.39
N GLY A 46 -3.34 5.20 -6.24
CA GLY A 46 -3.12 3.92 -6.92
C GLY A 46 -2.96 4.03 -8.46
N PRO A 47 -3.89 4.67 -9.19
CA PRO A 47 -3.76 4.86 -10.63
C PRO A 47 -2.51 5.65 -11.05
N VAL A 48 -2.19 6.71 -10.29
CA VAL A 48 -1.01 7.56 -10.55
C VAL A 48 0.28 6.76 -10.35
N LEU A 49 0.35 5.99 -9.26
CA LEU A 49 1.47 5.09 -8.97
C LEU A 49 1.63 4.03 -10.07
N GLY A 50 0.52 3.47 -10.56
CA GLY A 50 0.52 2.51 -11.67
C GLY A 50 1.18 3.07 -12.93
N TYR A 51 0.78 4.29 -13.31
CA TYR A 51 1.38 5.01 -14.43
C TYR A 51 2.88 5.28 -14.23
N LEU A 52 3.27 5.74 -13.03
CA LEU A 52 4.67 6.02 -12.71
C LEU A 52 5.54 4.75 -12.75
N PHE A 53 5.02 3.61 -12.28
CA PHE A 53 5.70 2.33 -12.33
C PHE A 53 5.93 1.84 -13.77
N ASP A 54 4.99 2.09 -14.67
CA ASP A 54 5.16 1.73 -16.09
C ASP A 54 6.20 2.61 -16.78
N ARG A 55 6.21 3.91 -16.49
CA ARG A 55 7.03 4.88 -17.22
C ARG A 55 8.45 5.05 -16.67
N TYR A 56 8.65 4.95 -15.36
CA TYR A 56 9.90 5.37 -14.71
C TYR A 56 10.62 4.27 -13.91
N SER A 57 9.95 3.15 -13.61
CA SER A 57 10.53 2.15 -12.72
C SER A 57 11.45 1.16 -13.45
N LYS A 58 12.72 1.54 -13.65
CA LYS A 58 13.78 0.63 -14.11
C LYS A 58 14.10 -0.47 -13.10
N ASN A 59 13.94 -0.20 -11.80
CA ASN A 59 14.34 -1.09 -10.71
C ASN A 59 13.17 -1.35 -9.72
N LYS A 60 12.11 -2.02 -10.22
CA LYS A 60 10.86 -2.29 -9.48
C LYS A 60 11.12 -2.95 -8.11
N ARG A 61 12.05 -3.90 -8.06
CA ARG A 61 12.39 -4.65 -6.84
C ARG A 61 12.98 -3.77 -5.73
N ALA A 62 13.83 -2.82 -6.07
CA ALA A 62 14.43 -1.90 -5.10
C ALA A 62 13.39 -0.94 -4.49
N ILE A 63 12.48 -0.42 -5.33
CA ILE A 63 11.38 0.46 -4.89
C ILE A 63 10.43 -0.29 -3.94
N ILE A 64 10.09 -1.54 -4.26
CA ILE A 64 9.24 -2.37 -3.38
C ILE A 64 9.94 -2.63 -2.05
N PHE A 65 11.24 -2.92 -2.06
CA PHE A 65 12.01 -3.19 -0.85
C PHE A 65 12.09 -1.96 0.06
N SER A 66 12.46 -0.79 -0.49
CA SER A 66 12.51 0.45 0.28
C SER A 66 11.13 0.85 0.82
N SER A 67 10.08 0.69 0.01
CA SER A 67 8.70 0.97 0.44
C SER A 67 8.21 0.01 1.52
N SER A 68 8.67 -1.24 1.53
CA SER A 68 8.35 -2.20 2.59
C SER A 68 9.00 -1.82 3.92
N ILE A 69 10.23 -1.31 3.89
CA ILE A 69 10.92 -0.78 5.08
C ILE A 69 10.19 0.46 5.59
N LEU A 70 9.85 1.39 4.69
CA LEU A 70 9.13 2.61 5.01
C LEU A 70 7.75 2.31 5.60
N PHE A 71 7.06 1.30 5.08
CA PHE A 71 5.80 0.81 5.64
C PHE A 71 5.98 0.36 7.10
N LEU A 72 6.99 -0.46 7.40
CA LEU A 72 7.19 -0.94 8.76
C LEU A 72 7.56 0.18 9.73
N ALA A 73 8.44 1.09 9.32
CA ALA A 73 8.85 2.23 10.14
C ALA A 73 7.67 3.18 10.43
N SER A 74 6.90 3.52 9.41
CA SER A 74 5.71 4.39 9.54
C SER A 74 4.61 3.73 10.38
N PHE A 75 4.46 2.40 10.32
CA PHE A 75 3.53 1.67 11.18
C PHE A 75 3.90 1.84 12.65
N LEU A 76 5.17 1.60 13.01
CA LEU A 76 5.64 1.75 14.39
C LEU A 76 5.43 3.19 14.89
N LEU A 77 5.80 4.18 14.08
CA LEU A 77 5.63 5.58 14.43
C LEU A 77 4.15 5.99 14.57
N SER A 78 3.25 5.42 13.75
CA SER A 78 1.81 5.60 13.89
C SER A 78 1.29 5.00 15.20
N VAL A 79 1.76 3.82 15.61
CA VAL A 79 1.29 3.14 16.84
C VAL A 79 1.78 3.86 18.10
N PHE A 80 2.99 4.43 18.10
CA PHE A 80 3.51 5.16 19.26
C PHE A 80 3.15 6.66 19.25
N GLY A 81 2.83 7.24 18.08
CA GLY A 81 2.49 8.64 17.88
C GLY A 81 1.04 9.02 18.24
N VAL A 82 0.27 8.09 18.80
CA VAL A 82 -1.17 8.18 19.07
C VAL A 82 -1.56 9.41 19.91
N ARG A 83 -0.65 9.92 20.75
CA ARG A 83 -0.89 11.11 21.59
C ARG A 83 -1.03 12.42 20.81
N ASN A 84 -0.51 12.48 19.58
CA ASN A 84 -0.62 13.67 18.72
C ASN A 84 -1.25 13.25 17.39
N LEU A 85 -2.51 13.66 17.16
CA LEU A 85 -3.25 13.23 15.96
C LEU A 85 -2.62 13.70 14.65
N GLY A 86 -1.99 14.88 14.63
CA GLY A 86 -1.31 15.36 13.43
C GLY A 86 -0.15 14.43 13.05
N ILE A 87 0.66 14.07 14.04
CA ILE A 87 1.79 13.14 13.86
C ILE A 87 1.29 11.76 13.45
N PHE A 88 0.25 11.25 14.14
CA PHE A 88 -0.42 10.01 13.79
C PHE A 88 -0.90 10.01 12.33
N GLY A 89 -1.61 11.06 11.90
CA GLY A 89 -2.16 11.17 10.56
C GLY A 89 -1.11 11.18 9.46
N ILE A 90 0.00 11.89 9.67
CA ILE A 90 1.12 11.93 8.73
C ILE A 90 1.74 10.53 8.57
N PHE A 91 2.05 9.86 9.68
CA PHE A 91 2.64 8.52 9.62
C PHE A 91 1.67 7.48 9.09
N LEU A 92 0.38 7.61 9.38
CA LEU A 92 -0.66 6.77 8.79
C LEU A 92 -0.73 6.97 7.27
N ALA A 93 -0.69 8.20 6.78
CA ALA A 93 -0.71 8.49 5.35
C ALA A 93 0.53 7.91 4.64
N ILE A 94 1.72 8.09 5.23
CA ILE A 94 2.97 7.49 4.71
C ILE A 94 2.88 5.96 4.68
N ASN A 95 2.31 5.37 5.73
CA ASN A 95 2.11 3.92 5.80
C ASN A 95 1.19 3.42 4.67
N LEU A 96 0.04 4.05 4.50
CA LEU A 96 -0.91 3.73 3.44
C LEU A 96 -0.31 3.91 2.05
N LEU A 97 0.48 4.97 1.83
CA LEU A 97 1.12 5.24 0.54
C LEU A 97 2.18 4.17 0.24
N SER A 98 3.00 3.83 1.24
CA SER A 98 4.02 2.78 1.11
C SER A 98 3.39 1.43 0.78
N HIS A 99 2.25 1.11 1.39
CA HIS A 99 1.47 -0.08 1.06
C HIS A 99 0.98 -0.06 -0.39
N GLU A 100 0.42 1.06 -0.86
CA GLU A 100 -0.12 1.14 -2.22
C GLU A 100 1.00 1.03 -3.27
N ILE A 101 2.18 1.59 -2.99
CA ILE A 101 3.38 1.41 -3.82
C ILE A 101 3.78 -0.06 -3.91
N VAL A 102 3.83 -0.78 -2.78
CA VAL A 102 4.17 -2.21 -2.77
C VAL A 102 3.13 -3.03 -3.54
N LYS A 103 1.85 -2.76 -3.32
CA LYS A 103 0.74 -3.43 -4.01
C LYS A 103 0.84 -3.25 -5.52
N VAL A 104 0.91 -2.00 -6.00
CA VAL A 104 1.03 -1.69 -7.42
C VAL A 104 2.29 -2.30 -8.01
N GLY A 105 3.44 -2.15 -7.34
CA GLY A 105 4.72 -2.67 -7.80
C GLY A 105 4.72 -4.19 -7.95
N VAL A 106 4.16 -4.91 -6.98
CA VAL A 106 4.03 -6.38 -7.01
C VAL A 106 3.06 -6.81 -8.11
N SER A 107 1.89 -6.19 -8.23
CA SER A 107 0.93 -6.50 -9.30
C SER A 107 1.58 -6.35 -10.69
N LYS A 108 2.37 -5.29 -10.89
CA LYS A 108 3.10 -5.09 -12.15
C LYS A 108 4.19 -6.13 -12.36
N MET A 109 4.97 -6.48 -11.33
CA MET A 109 5.97 -7.54 -11.45
C MET A 109 5.34 -8.88 -11.84
N ILE A 110 4.18 -9.23 -11.26
CA ILE A 110 3.46 -10.47 -11.61
C ILE A 110 3.04 -10.45 -13.09
N ILE A 111 2.46 -9.35 -13.56
CA ILE A 111 2.01 -9.19 -14.96
C ILE A 111 3.20 -9.26 -15.94
N ASP A 112 4.34 -8.68 -15.59
CA ASP A 112 5.53 -8.72 -16.45
C ASP A 112 6.11 -10.14 -16.53
N HIS A 113 6.11 -10.88 -15.42
CA HIS A 113 6.59 -12.27 -15.41
C HIS A 113 5.64 -13.21 -16.16
N SER A 114 4.32 -12.98 -16.13
CA SER A 114 3.39 -13.83 -16.88
C SER A 114 3.48 -13.65 -18.39
N LYS A 115 3.88 -12.47 -18.90
CA LYS A 115 4.19 -12.27 -20.32
C LYS A 115 5.47 -12.98 -20.79
N SER A 116 6.36 -13.31 -19.85
CA SER A 116 7.64 -13.99 -20.11
C SER A 116 7.51 -15.51 -20.20
N GLU A 117 6.38 -16.09 -19.77
CA GLU A 117 6.11 -17.49 -20.08
C GLU A 117 5.77 -17.58 -21.57
N SER A 118 6.71 -18.10 -22.36
CA SER A 118 6.35 -18.63 -23.66
C SER A 118 5.26 -19.67 -23.40
N VAL A 119 4.08 -19.44 -23.99
CA VAL A 119 3.01 -20.43 -23.97
C VAL A 119 3.64 -21.73 -24.46
N LYS A 120 3.76 -22.73 -23.58
CA LYS A 120 4.11 -24.08 -23.99
C LYS A 120 2.91 -24.59 -24.77
N ASP A 121 2.89 -24.25 -26.06
CA ASP A 121 1.87 -24.59 -27.05
C ASP A 121 1.85 -26.10 -27.36
N GLY A 122 1.91 -26.97 -26.34
CA GLY A 122 1.56 -28.38 -26.49
C GLY A 122 0.06 -28.57 -26.74
N ASN A 123 -0.79 -27.65 -26.29
CA ASN A 123 -2.25 -27.74 -26.43
C ASN A 123 -2.79 -27.06 -27.71
N LEU A 124 -2.03 -26.15 -28.32
CA LEU A 124 -2.41 -25.52 -29.60
C LEU A 124 -2.09 -26.42 -30.81
N ALA A 125 -1.18 -27.40 -30.66
CA ALA A 125 -0.93 -28.43 -31.67
C ALA A 125 -2.09 -29.43 -31.81
N ALA A 126 -2.88 -29.65 -30.75
CA ALA A 126 -4.02 -30.58 -30.76
C ALA A 126 -5.29 -30.03 -31.44
N ILE A 127 -5.34 -28.72 -31.71
CA ILE A 127 -6.48 -28.06 -32.38
C ILE A 127 -6.22 -27.95 -33.91
N LYS A 128 -4.99 -28.26 -34.35
CA LYS A 128 -4.59 -28.29 -35.77
C LYS A 128 -4.46 -29.70 -36.35
N MET A 129 -4.86 -30.74 -35.63
CA MET A 129 -5.04 -32.10 -36.17
C MET A 129 -6.48 -32.33 -36.59
#